data_AF-A0A7L2KH37-F1
#
_entry.id   AF-A0A7L2KH37-F1
#
_cell.length_a   1.000
_cell.length_b   1.000
_cell.length_c   1.000
_cell.angle_alpha   90.00
_cell.angle_beta   90.00
_cell.angle_gamma   90.00
#
_symmetry.space_group_name_H-M   'P 1'
#
loop_
_entity.id
_entity.type
_entity.pdbx_description
1 polymer ?
#
loop_
_entity_poly.entity_id
_entity_poly.type
_entity_poly.pdbx_seq_one_letter_code
_entity_poly.pdbx_strand_id
1 'polypeptide(L)'
;RTQPPPRLPVGPSHKFADNYYCSRDGRRESLPPVVVAAAQRTLPAGAQAGSSGAAVTTGKKPVTPGPPLRKWEISKDEPYL
;
A
#
# COMPACT_ATOMS: atom_id res chain seq x y z
N ARG A 1 -11.24 2.11 -46.86
CA ARG A 1 -10.78 2.32 -45.46
C ARG A 1 -9.31 2.70 -45.52
N THR A 2 -9.03 3.99 -45.61
CA THR A 2 -7.67 4.53 -45.61
C THR A 2 -7.71 5.81 -44.79
N GLN A 3 -6.98 5.86 -43.69
CA GLN A 3 -6.87 7.04 -42.86
C GLN A 3 -5.55 7.77 -43.15
N PRO A 4 -5.52 9.11 -43.11
CA PRO A 4 -4.28 9.85 -43.19
C PRO A 4 -3.40 9.58 -41.96
N PRO A 5 -2.07 9.77 -42.06
CA PRO A 5 -1.18 9.62 -40.91
C PRO A 5 -1.57 10.58 -39.77
N PRO A 6 -1.70 10.09 -38.53
CA PRO A 6 -2.03 10.94 -37.39
C PRO A 6 -0.82 11.74 -36.90
N ARG A 7 -1.09 12.85 -36.20
CA ARG A 7 -0.10 13.58 -35.39
C ARG A 7 -0.46 13.43 -33.92
N LEU A 8 0.19 12.49 -33.24
CA LEU A 8 -0.07 12.20 -31.83
C LEU A 8 0.63 13.25 -30.93
N PRO A 9 0.01 13.64 -29.80
CA PRO A 9 0.65 14.52 -28.83
C PRO A 9 1.82 13.83 -28.14
N VAL A 10 2.75 14.63 -27.65
CA VAL A 10 3.91 14.15 -26.89
C VAL A 10 3.57 13.97 -25.41
N GLY A 11 4.34 13.11 -24.71
CA GLY A 11 4.21 12.89 -23.28
C GLY A 11 4.80 14.02 -22.42
N PRO A 12 4.50 14.05 -21.11
CA PRO A 12 4.81 15.18 -20.21
C PRO A 12 6.30 15.44 -19.98
N SER A 13 7.17 14.46 -20.25
CA SER A 13 8.62 14.60 -20.15
C SER A 13 9.29 15.07 -21.46
N HIS A 14 8.55 15.50 -22.48
CA HIS A 14 9.13 16.17 -23.66
C HIS A 14 9.36 17.66 -23.36
N LYS A 15 10.34 17.95 -22.51
CA LYS A 15 10.71 19.31 -22.07
C LYS A 15 12.20 19.56 -22.33
N PHE A 16 12.52 20.77 -22.75
CA PHE A 16 13.90 21.19 -23.04
C PHE A 16 14.72 21.55 -21.79
N ALA A 17 14.06 21.94 -20.70
CA ALA A 17 14.67 22.31 -19.43
C ALA A 17 13.87 21.71 -18.26
N ASP A 18 14.48 21.71 -17.06
CA ASP A 18 13.85 21.27 -15.80
C ASP A 18 13.22 19.86 -15.88
N ASN A 19 13.95 18.94 -16.50
CA ASN A 19 13.47 17.59 -16.81
C ASN A 19 14.55 16.53 -16.60
N TYR A 20 15.32 16.69 -15.52
CA TYR A 20 16.30 15.71 -15.12
C TYR A 20 15.63 14.38 -14.80
N TYR A 21 16.16 13.28 -15.32
CA TYR A 21 15.59 11.95 -15.08
C TYR A 21 15.57 11.58 -13.59
N CYS A 22 16.58 12.02 -12.83
CA CYS A 22 16.69 11.73 -11.40
C CYS A 22 15.53 12.25 -10.55
N SER A 23 14.82 13.31 -10.98
CA SER A 23 13.69 13.85 -10.24
C SER A 23 12.37 13.13 -10.51
N ARG A 24 12.35 12.13 -11.40
CA ARG A 24 11.16 11.36 -11.79
C ARG A 24 11.42 9.86 -11.95
N ASP A 25 12.56 9.38 -11.49
CA ASP A 25 12.91 7.95 -11.56
C ASP A 25 12.24 7.19 -10.40
N GLY A 26 10.94 6.94 -10.53
CA GLY A 26 10.18 6.18 -9.54
C GLY A 26 10.71 4.75 -9.30
N ARG A 27 11.55 4.21 -10.20
CA ARG A 27 12.22 2.92 -9.98
C ARG A 27 13.24 2.99 -8.85
N ARG A 28 13.86 4.16 -8.65
CA ARG A 28 14.83 4.42 -7.58
C ARG A 28 14.16 4.86 -6.27
N GLU A 29 12.90 5.26 -6.32
CA GLU A 29 12.08 5.57 -5.14
C GLU A 29 11.57 4.30 -4.43
N SER A 30 11.67 3.13 -5.09
CA SER A 30 11.35 1.84 -4.49
C SER A 30 12.37 1.49 -3.40
N LEU A 31 11.89 1.40 -2.16
CA LEU A 31 12.68 1.02 -0.99
C LEU A 31 12.43 -0.44 -0.60
N PRO A 32 13.38 -1.09 0.10
CA PRO A 32 13.12 -2.38 0.74
C PRO A 32 11.90 -2.32 1.67
N PRO A 33 11.18 -3.44 1.86
CA PRO A 33 10.00 -3.46 2.73
C PRO A 33 10.36 -3.15 4.19
N VAL A 34 9.46 -2.44 4.87
CA VAL A 34 9.59 -2.17 6.30
C VAL A 34 9.22 -3.43 7.11
N VAL A 35 10.15 -3.91 7.93
CA VAL A 35 9.92 -5.07 8.81
C VAL A 35 9.23 -4.61 10.09
N VAL A 36 7.94 -4.95 10.24
CA VAL A 36 7.11 -4.53 11.39
C VAL A 36 7.35 -5.42 12.62
N ALA A 37 7.68 -6.69 12.41
CA ALA A 37 8.06 -7.64 13.46
C ALA A 37 9.10 -8.61 12.89
N ALA A 38 10.19 -8.81 13.63
CA ALA A 38 11.20 -9.84 13.34
C ALA A 38 11.14 -10.92 14.43
N ALA A 39 11.59 -12.14 14.11
CA ALA A 39 11.67 -13.21 15.10
C ALA A 39 12.48 -12.77 16.32
N GLN A 40 11.87 -12.80 17.50
CA GLN A 40 12.60 -12.60 18.75
C GLN A 40 13.57 -13.77 18.92
N ARG A 41 14.83 -13.48 19.30
CA ARG A 41 15.79 -14.52 19.71
C ARG A 41 15.14 -15.35 20.82
N THR A 42 15.01 -16.65 20.59
CA THR A 42 14.61 -17.63 21.61
C THR A 42 15.66 -17.65 22.71
N LEU A 43 15.30 -17.20 23.92
CA LEU A 43 16.09 -17.52 25.11
C LEU A 43 15.85 -19.01 25.43
N PRO A 44 16.90 -19.81 25.70
CA PRO A 44 16.72 -21.20 26.11
C PRO A 44 15.90 -21.27 27.39
N ALA A 45 15.08 -22.32 27.53
CA ALA A 45 14.19 -22.50 28.66
C ALA A 45 14.98 -22.57 29.99
N GLY A 46 15.05 -21.44 30.70
CA GLY A 46 15.45 -21.39 32.10
C GLY A 46 14.33 -21.96 32.96
N ALA A 47 14.71 -22.75 33.96
CA ALA A 47 13.86 -23.59 34.80
C ALA A 47 12.58 -22.90 35.33
N GLN A 48 11.53 -23.73 35.48
CA GLN A 48 10.24 -23.41 36.09
C GLN A 48 10.39 -22.56 37.36
N ALA A 49 9.83 -21.35 37.32
CA ALA A 49 9.51 -20.60 38.53
C ALA A 49 8.20 -19.84 38.31
N GLY A 50 7.16 -20.27 39.03
CA GLY A 50 6.12 -19.42 39.59
C GLY A 50 5.21 -18.65 38.63
N SER A 51 3.98 -19.13 38.49
CA SER A 51 2.83 -18.35 38.03
C SER A 51 2.80 -16.94 38.62
N SER A 52 2.73 -15.93 37.75
CA SER A 52 2.14 -14.63 38.03
C SER A 52 1.69 -14.07 36.69
N GLY A 53 0.37 -14.05 36.46
CA GLY A 53 -0.25 -13.71 35.19
C GLY A 53 0.37 -12.49 34.53
N ALA A 54 1.02 -12.71 33.38
CA ALA A 54 1.47 -11.64 32.51
C ALA A 54 0.23 -10.85 32.12
N ALA A 55 0.14 -9.61 32.60
CA ALA A 55 -0.92 -8.68 32.30
C ALA A 55 -1.12 -8.61 30.78
N VAL A 56 -2.17 -9.27 30.29
CA VAL A 56 -2.71 -9.02 28.96
C VAL A 56 -3.04 -7.53 28.96
N THR A 57 -2.34 -6.74 28.16
CA THR A 57 -2.63 -5.32 27.98
C THR A 57 -4.03 -5.21 27.38
N THR A 58 -5.04 -5.18 28.24
CA THR A 58 -6.42 -4.92 27.88
C THR A 58 -6.52 -3.44 27.49
N GLY A 59 -6.66 -3.16 26.19
CA GLY A 59 -6.92 -1.79 25.74
C GLY A 59 -6.66 -1.43 24.29
N LYS A 60 -6.20 -2.34 23.41
CA LYS A 60 -6.07 -2.03 21.98
C LYS A 60 -7.34 -2.42 21.23
N LYS A 61 -7.96 -1.44 20.55
CA LYS A 61 -9.07 -1.70 19.64
C LYS A 61 -8.58 -2.62 18.51
N PRO A 62 -9.39 -3.60 18.07
CA PRO A 62 -9.06 -4.36 16.86
C PRO A 62 -8.96 -3.41 15.66
N VAL A 63 -7.97 -3.65 14.81
CA VAL A 63 -7.72 -2.85 13.60
C VAL A 63 -8.08 -3.68 12.38
N THR A 64 -8.74 -3.07 11.39
CA THR A 64 -8.97 -3.66 10.08
C THR A 64 -7.91 -3.13 9.07
N PRO A 65 -7.49 -3.91 8.06
CA PRO A 65 -6.49 -3.46 7.07
C PRO A 65 -6.90 -2.21 6.26
N GLY A 66 -8.20 -1.93 6.20
CA GLY A 66 -8.78 -0.75 5.59
C GLY A 66 -10.17 -0.47 6.15
N PRO A 67 -10.80 0.65 5.77
CA PRO A 67 -12.18 0.93 6.13
C PRO A 67 -13.14 -0.10 5.51
N PRO A 68 -14.34 -0.31 6.08
CA PRO A 68 -15.35 -1.15 5.45
C PRO A 68 -15.74 -0.58 4.08
N LEU A 69 -15.95 -1.47 3.11
CA LEU A 69 -16.39 -1.07 1.78
C LEU A 69 -17.71 -0.32 1.87
N ARG A 70 -17.79 0.82 1.17
CA ARG A 70 -19.04 1.54 1.01
C ARG A 70 -19.99 0.70 0.17
N LYS A 71 -21.22 0.51 0.64
CA LYS A 71 -22.28 -0.12 -0.15
C LYS A 71 -22.51 0.70 -1.42
N TRP A 72 -22.41 0.06 -2.58
CA TRP A 72 -22.71 0.72 -3.86
C TRP A 72 -24.21 1.04 -3.95
N GLU A 73 -24.52 2.19 -4.55
CA GLU A 73 -25.89 2.59 -4.87
C GLU A 73 -26.30 1.97 -6.21
N ILE A 74 -27.59 1.69 -6.37
CA ILE A 74 -28.14 1.23 -7.65
C ILE A 74 -28.05 2.35 -8.69
N SER A 75 -27.93 1.99 -9.98
CA SER A 75 -27.86 2.96 -11.07
C SER A 75 -29.07 3.90 -11.06
N LYS A 76 -28.84 5.18 -11.39
CA LYS A 76 -29.90 6.18 -11.58
C LYS A 76 -30.39 6.25 -13.03
N ASP A 77 -29.62 5.70 -13.97
CA ASP A 77 -29.92 5.74 -15.40
C ASP A 77 -30.93 4.64 -15.75
N GLU A 78 -30.56 3.38 -15.49
CA GLU A 78 -31.43 2.20 -15.66
C GLU A 78 -31.30 1.27 -14.43
N PRO A 79 -32.14 1.43 -13.38
CA PRO A 79 -32.05 0.61 -12.17
C PRO A 79 -32.58 -0.81 -12.33
N TYR A 80 -33.41 -1.04 -13.35
CA TYR A 80 -34.01 -2.33 -13.66
C TYR A 80 -33.95 -2.55 -15.18
N LEU A 81 -33.72 -3.80 -15.58
CA LEU A 81 -33.74 -4.26 -16.97
C LEU A 81 -35.10 -4.90 -17.29
#